data_AF-A0AAV6ZCP6-F1
#
_entry.id   AF-A0AAV6ZCP6-F1
#
_cell.length_a   1.000
_cell.length_b   1.000
_cell.length_c   1.000
_cell.angle_alpha   90.00
_cell.angle_beta   90.00
_cell.angle_gamma   90.00
#
_symmetry.space_group_name_H-M   'P 1'
#
loop_
_entity.id
_entity.type
_entity.pdbx_description
1 polymer ?
#
loop_
_entity_poly.entity_id
_entity_poly.type
_entity_poly.pdbx_seq_one_letter_code
_entity_poly.pdbx_strand_id
1 'polypeptide(L)'
;MYGSLLRAWQSFMTATEKLSELHVQIQKTLMTDDTEKIRNWQKDTYHRKIFGGFKESCEIENGFHKAQKPWAKKFKKLEKAKSSYHKACKKEHLASVRENNGKINPELSLEKQKKLTEDHEKCKQDKEKVKQRYEKSLQEINKYNPKYMEEMETVFDQSQQQEQKKILFFKQALLSIHKHLDITNNER
;
A
#
# COMPACT_ATOMS: atom_id res chain seq x y z
N MET A 1 -37.16 57.94 24.83
CA MET A 1 -36.46 58.51 23.65
C MET A 1 -37.51 58.85 22.59
N TYR A 2 -37.41 60.02 21.95
CA TYR A 2 -38.37 60.48 20.94
C TYR A 2 -37.62 61.14 19.77
N GLY A 3 -38.33 61.43 18.67
CA GLY A 3 -37.79 62.17 17.53
C GLY A 3 -36.67 61.42 16.79
N SER A 4 -35.66 62.16 16.31
CA SER A 4 -34.55 61.62 15.51
C SER A 4 -33.72 60.56 16.25
N LEU A 5 -33.58 60.68 17.57
CA LEU A 5 -32.82 59.74 18.40
C LEU A 5 -33.50 58.36 18.45
N LEU A 6 -34.84 58.32 18.56
CA LEU A 6 -35.59 57.06 18.48
C LEU A 6 -35.41 56.40 17.11
N ARG A 7 -35.40 57.18 16.01
CA ARG A 7 -35.16 56.66 14.65
C ARG A 7 -33.74 56.10 14.48
N ALA A 8 -32.74 56.75 15.07
CA ALA A 8 -31.37 56.23 15.07
C ALA A 8 -31.27 54.88 15.80
N TRP A 9 -31.93 54.76 16.96
CA TRP A 9 -32.01 53.49 17.71
C TRP A 9 -32.73 52.40 16.91
N GLN A 10 -33.85 52.73 16.26
CA GLN A 10 -34.57 51.78 15.38
C GLN A 10 -33.70 51.33 14.21
N SER A 11 -32.92 52.24 13.61
CA SER A 11 -32.00 51.92 12.50
C SER A 11 -30.93 50.91 12.91
N PHE A 12 -30.44 50.98 14.14
CA PHE A 12 -29.51 49.99 14.69
C PHE A 12 -30.13 48.59 14.82
N MET A 13 -31.39 48.51 15.30
CA MET A 13 -32.11 47.23 15.38
C MET A 13 -32.34 46.64 13.98
N THR A 14 -32.77 47.45 13.02
CA THR A 14 -32.93 47.01 11.62
C THR A 14 -31.62 46.53 11.00
N ALA A 15 -30.49 47.14 11.31
CA ALA A 15 -29.17 46.66 10.86
C ALA A 15 -28.86 45.26 11.44
N THR A 16 -29.24 45.02 12.69
CA THR A 16 -29.06 43.73 13.37
C THR A 16 -29.96 42.65 12.77
N GLU A 17 -31.22 42.99 12.47
CA GLU A 17 -32.17 42.10 11.78
C GLU A 17 -31.63 41.69 10.41
N LYS A 18 -31.17 42.66 9.59
CA LYS A 18 -30.58 42.38 8.27
C LYS A 18 -29.32 41.51 8.35
N LEU A 19 -28.48 41.73 9.35
CA LEU A 19 -27.29 40.89 9.58
C LEU A 19 -27.71 39.46 9.94
N SER A 20 -28.71 39.29 10.79
CA SER A 20 -29.27 37.98 11.12
C SER A 20 -29.81 37.26 9.88
N GLU A 21 -30.59 37.95 9.06
CA GLU A 21 -31.12 37.41 7.79
C GLU A 21 -29.99 36.95 6.85
N LEU A 22 -28.94 37.76 6.71
CA LEU A 22 -27.75 37.40 5.93
C LEU A 22 -27.10 36.12 6.44
N HIS A 23 -26.88 36.00 7.75
CA HIS A 23 -26.29 34.79 8.34
C HIS A 23 -27.18 33.55 8.18
N VAL A 24 -28.49 33.70 8.28
CA VAL A 24 -29.46 32.61 8.03
C VAL A 24 -29.41 32.16 6.58
N GLN A 25 -29.28 33.09 5.62
CA GLN A 25 -29.11 32.75 4.21
C GLN A 25 -27.81 31.98 3.96
N ILE A 26 -26.68 32.45 4.51
CA ILE A 26 -25.39 31.75 4.43
C ILE A 26 -25.51 30.33 5.00
N GLN A 27 -26.09 30.18 6.20
CA GLN A 27 -26.31 28.88 6.81
C GLN A 27 -27.13 27.97 5.91
N LYS A 28 -28.23 28.49 5.34
CA LYS A 28 -29.10 27.72 4.45
C LYS A 28 -28.31 27.21 3.26
N THR A 29 -27.57 28.07 2.55
CA THR A 29 -26.77 27.70 1.38
C THR A 29 -25.70 26.66 1.72
N LEU A 30 -24.98 26.82 2.84
CA LEU A 30 -23.99 25.81 3.27
C LEU A 30 -24.63 24.43 3.52
N MET A 31 -25.84 24.40 4.07
CA MET A 31 -26.53 23.16 4.42
C MET A 31 -27.26 22.51 3.23
N THR A 32 -27.87 23.29 2.35
CA THR A 32 -28.63 22.77 1.20
C THR A 32 -27.74 22.51 -0.01
N ASP A 33 -26.67 23.28 -0.19
CA ASP A 33 -25.90 23.21 -1.43
C ASP A 33 -24.60 22.47 -1.17
N ASP A 34 -23.71 22.99 -0.31
CA ASP A 34 -22.38 22.41 -0.10
C ASP A 34 -22.45 21.06 0.61
N THR A 35 -23.21 20.98 1.70
CA THR A 35 -23.35 19.75 2.49
C THR A 35 -24.04 18.64 1.70
N GLU A 36 -25.08 18.98 0.94
CA GLU A 36 -25.78 18.00 0.10
C GLU A 36 -24.89 17.51 -1.05
N LYS A 37 -24.15 18.43 -1.69
CA LYS A 37 -23.16 18.08 -2.72
C LYS A 37 -22.11 17.09 -2.21
N ILE A 38 -21.56 17.31 -1.01
CA ILE A 38 -20.61 16.38 -0.36
C ILE A 38 -21.28 15.03 -0.10
N ARG A 39 -22.50 15.03 0.44
CA ARG A 39 -23.24 13.79 0.75
C ARG A 39 -23.52 12.96 -0.51
N ASN A 40 -23.97 13.61 -1.58
CA ASN A 40 -24.28 12.96 -2.85
C ASN A 40 -23.00 12.40 -3.48
N TRP A 41 -21.93 13.20 -3.55
CA TRP A 41 -20.63 12.72 -4.04
C TRP A 41 -20.11 11.52 -3.24
N GLN A 42 -20.23 11.55 -1.90
CA GLN A 42 -19.81 10.43 -1.06
C GLN A 42 -20.62 9.16 -1.36
N LYS A 43 -21.94 9.30 -1.51
CA LYS A 43 -22.84 8.18 -1.82
C LYS A 43 -22.54 7.55 -3.18
N ASP A 44 -22.25 8.37 -4.18
CA ASP A 44 -21.96 7.92 -5.55
C ASP A 44 -20.54 7.37 -5.71
N THR A 45 -19.61 7.81 -4.86
CA THR A 45 -18.20 7.38 -4.91
C THR A 45 -17.93 6.13 -4.08
N TYR A 46 -18.60 5.97 -2.94
CA TYR A 46 -18.28 4.92 -1.97
C TYR A 46 -19.46 3.98 -1.72
N HIS A 47 -19.34 2.74 -2.20
CA HIS A 47 -20.41 1.76 -2.12
C HIS A 47 -20.17 0.80 -0.96
N ARG A 48 -21.03 0.86 0.07
CA ARG A 48 -20.95 -0.06 1.22
C ARG A 48 -21.29 -1.49 0.81
N LYS A 49 -20.52 -2.44 1.33
CA LYS A 49 -20.77 -3.88 1.19
C LYS A 49 -21.66 -4.39 2.32
N ILE A 50 -22.38 -5.49 2.06
CA ILE A 50 -23.29 -6.14 3.02
C ILE A 50 -22.56 -6.57 4.30
N PHE A 51 -21.33 -7.07 4.18
CA PHE A 51 -20.52 -7.57 5.30
C PHE A 51 -19.53 -6.54 5.86
N GLY A 52 -19.79 -5.25 5.63
CA GLY A 52 -18.91 -4.17 6.06
C GLY A 52 -17.80 -3.83 5.05
N GLY A 53 -17.27 -2.62 5.19
CA GLY A 53 -16.29 -2.04 4.26
C GLY A 53 -16.91 -1.47 2.97
N PHE A 54 -16.05 -0.94 2.11
CA PHE A 54 -16.40 -0.34 0.83
C PHE A 54 -15.94 -1.23 -0.34
N LYS A 55 -16.74 -1.24 -1.41
CA LYS A 55 -16.46 -1.98 -2.63
C LYS A 55 -15.12 -1.54 -3.22
N GLU A 56 -14.89 -0.24 -3.30
CA GLU A 56 -13.70 0.38 -3.90
C GLU A 56 -12.42 -0.06 -3.18
N SER A 57 -12.41 0.00 -1.84
CA SER A 57 -11.27 -0.47 -1.04
C SER A 57 -11.00 -1.96 -1.24
N CYS A 58 -12.05 -2.76 -1.30
CA CYS A 58 -11.92 -4.20 -1.49
C CYS A 58 -11.43 -4.56 -2.90
N GLU A 59 -11.83 -3.81 -3.94
CA GLU A 59 -11.36 -4.00 -5.31
C GLU A 59 -9.88 -3.71 -5.45
N ILE A 60 -9.39 -2.61 -4.86
CA ILE A 60 -7.95 -2.27 -4.84
C ILE A 60 -7.14 -3.31 -4.06
N GLU A 61 -7.60 -3.72 -2.88
CA GLU A 61 -6.93 -4.76 -2.08
C GLU A 61 -6.84 -6.09 -2.83
N ASN A 62 -7.94 -6.51 -3.46
CA ASN A 62 -7.96 -7.70 -4.29
C ASN A 62 -7.06 -7.58 -5.52
N GLY A 63 -6.98 -6.38 -6.12
CA GLY A 63 -6.06 -6.07 -7.21
C GLY A 63 -4.61 -6.33 -6.81
N PHE A 64 -4.16 -5.72 -5.70
CA PHE A 64 -2.82 -5.93 -5.18
C PHE A 64 -2.55 -7.39 -4.82
N HIS A 65 -3.50 -8.05 -4.14
CA HIS A 65 -3.34 -9.46 -3.80
C HIS A 65 -3.15 -10.33 -5.06
N LYS A 66 -3.93 -10.09 -6.11
CA LYS A 66 -3.83 -10.82 -7.37
C LYS A 66 -2.49 -10.56 -8.08
N ALA A 67 -2.06 -9.31 -8.19
CA ALA A 67 -0.79 -8.93 -8.80
C ALA A 67 0.43 -9.50 -8.04
N GLN A 68 0.38 -9.48 -6.71
CA GLN A 68 1.50 -9.92 -5.88
C GLN A 68 1.62 -11.45 -5.75
N LYS A 69 0.50 -12.18 -5.79
CA LYS A 69 0.45 -13.62 -5.49
C LYS A 69 1.44 -14.48 -6.31
N PRO A 70 1.62 -14.30 -7.63
CA PRO A 70 2.59 -15.08 -8.39
C PRO A 70 4.04 -14.80 -8.01
N TRP A 71 4.37 -13.53 -7.72
CA TRP A 71 5.70 -13.12 -7.26
C TRP A 71 5.98 -13.68 -5.86
N ALA A 72 5.04 -13.56 -4.93
CA ALA A 72 5.16 -14.10 -3.57
C ALA A 72 5.39 -15.62 -3.56
N LYS A 73 4.73 -16.37 -4.46
CA LYS A 73 4.99 -17.81 -4.63
C LYS A 73 6.41 -18.10 -5.11
N LYS A 74 6.93 -17.35 -6.09
CA LYS A 74 8.32 -17.48 -6.58
C LYS A 74 9.33 -17.11 -5.51
N PHE A 75 9.08 -16.03 -4.78
CA PHE A 75 9.90 -15.60 -3.65
C PHE A 75 9.99 -16.68 -2.56
N LYS A 76 8.86 -17.28 -2.18
CA LYS A 76 8.84 -18.41 -1.23
C LYS A 76 9.64 -19.61 -1.72
N LYS A 77 9.64 -19.90 -3.03
CA LYS A 77 10.46 -20.97 -3.64
C LYS A 77 11.95 -20.61 -3.58
N LEU A 78 12.32 -19.37 -3.90
CA LEU A 78 13.68 -18.86 -3.81
C LEU A 78 14.23 -19.01 -2.39
N GLU A 79 13.49 -18.55 -1.38
CA GLU A 79 13.92 -18.63 0.02
C GLU A 79 14.12 -20.06 0.51
N LYS A 80 13.25 -21.00 0.09
CA LYS A 80 13.45 -22.42 0.36
C LYS A 80 14.73 -22.95 -0.30
N ALA A 81 14.97 -22.64 -1.57
CA ALA A 81 16.16 -23.08 -2.28
C ALA A 81 17.45 -22.50 -1.69
N LYS A 82 17.43 -21.21 -1.31
CA LYS A 82 18.52 -20.52 -0.60
C LYS A 82 18.85 -21.21 0.72
N SER A 83 17.83 -21.50 1.54
CA SER A 83 18.02 -22.22 2.81
C SER A 83 18.64 -23.60 2.59
N SER A 84 18.15 -24.37 1.60
CA SER A 84 18.73 -25.68 1.25
C SER A 84 20.18 -25.58 0.78
N TYR A 85 20.52 -24.56 -0.02
CA TYR A 85 21.89 -24.31 -0.47
C TYR A 85 22.83 -24.03 0.71
N HIS A 86 22.47 -23.11 1.60
CA HIS A 86 23.30 -22.79 2.77
C HIS A 86 23.49 -24.00 3.71
N LYS A 87 22.46 -24.84 3.88
CA LYS A 87 22.58 -26.09 4.64
C LYS A 87 23.57 -27.07 3.99
N ALA A 88 23.53 -27.21 2.66
CA ALA A 88 24.47 -28.06 1.94
C ALA A 88 25.91 -27.52 2.00
N CYS A 89 26.11 -26.19 1.91
CA CYS A 89 27.41 -25.56 2.11
C CYS A 89 27.99 -25.90 3.49
N LYS A 90 27.19 -25.77 4.56
CA LYS A 90 27.62 -26.12 5.91
C LYS A 90 28.00 -27.61 6.01
N LYS A 91 27.19 -28.50 5.44
CA LYS A 91 27.44 -29.96 5.46
C LYS A 91 28.71 -30.33 4.70
N GLU A 92 28.93 -29.74 3.52
CA GLU A 92 30.13 -29.98 2.71
C GLU A 92 31.39 -29.48 3.42
N HIS A 93 31.34 -28.29 4.03
CA HIS A 93 32.43 -27.78 4.85
C HIS A 93 32.77 -28.73 6.01
N LEU A 94 31.77 -29.22 6.75
CA LEU A 94 31.98 -30.19 7.83
C LEU A 94 32.50 -31.55 7.35
N ALA A 95 32.15 -31.98 6.13
CA ALA A 95 32.71 -33.18 5.52
C ALA A 95 34.18 -32.98 5.11
N SER A 96 34.51 -31.83 4.52
CA SER A 96 35.88 -31.47 4.14
C SER A 96 36.82 -31.40 5.35
N VAL A 97 36.39 -30.78 6.45
CA VAL A 97 37.17 -30.75 7.70
C VAL A 97 37.42 -32.16 8.25
N ARG A 98 36.40 -33.03 8.23
CA ARG A 98 36.54 -34.43 8.68
C ARG A 98 37.49 -35.24 7.80
N GLU A 99 37.42 -35.06 6.49
CA GLU A 99 38.32 -35.69 5.53
C GLU A 99 39.78 -35.25 5.76
N ASN A 100 40.02 -33.94 5.91
CA ASN A 100 41.36 -33.41 6.20
C ASN A 100 41.92 -33.93 7.51
N ASN A 101 41.12 -33.95 8.58
CA ASN A 101 41.54 -34.52 9.87
C ASN A 101 41.83 -36.03 9.76
N GLY A 102 41.05 -36.76 8.95
CA GLY A 102 41.28 -38.18 8.68
C GLY A 102 42.58 -38.45 7.92
N LYS A 103 43.00 -37.56 7.02
CA LYS A 103 44.27 -37.66 6.28
C LYS A 103 45.50 -37.45 7.15
N ILE A 104 45.38 -36.66 8.22
CA ILE A 104 46.47 -36.33 9.13
C ILE A 104 46.63 -37.39 10.23
N ASN A 105 45.62 -38.24 10.46
CA ASN A 105 45.67 -39.27 11.50
C ASN A 105 46.34 -40.58 10.99
N PRO A 106 47.53 -40.94 11.49
CA PRO A 106 48.26 -42.13 11.05
C PRO A 106 47.61 -43.45 11.49
N GLU A 107 46.72 -43.44 12.48
CA GLU A 107 46.04 -44.63 13.00
C GLU A 107 44.76 -44.99 12.22
N LEU A 108 44.37 -44.16 11.24
CA LEU A 108 43.14 -44.36 10.49
C LEU A 108 43.36 -45.37 9.36
N SER A 109 42.49 -46.40 9.29
CA SER A 109 42.58 -47.39 8.21
C SER A 109 42.32 -46.77 6.84
N LEU A 110 42.97 -47.32 5.81
CA LEU A 110 42.80 -46.91 4.42
C LEU A 110 41.33 -46.92 3.97
N GLU A 111 40.56 -47.90 4.44
CA GLU A 111 39.13 -48.04 4.17
C GLU A 111 38.29 -46.90 4.79
N LYS A 112 38.61 -46.50 6.02
CA LYS A 112 37.95 -45.35 6.67
C LYS A 112 38.31 -44.03 5.98
N GLN A 113 39.55 -43.89 5.53
CA GLN A 113 40.00 -42.71 4.78
C GLN A 113 39.30 -42.60 3.42
N LYS A 114 39.13 -43.72 2.72
CA LYS A 114 38.36 -43.80 1.47
C LYS A 114 36.89 -43.39 1.69
N LYS A 115 36.27 -43.89 2.76
CA LYS A 115 34.88 -43.54 3.12
C LYS A 115 34.69 -42.04 3.38
N LEU A 116 35.63 -41.40 4.09
CA LEU A 116 35.59 -39.95 4.33
C LEU A 116 35.69 -39.14 3.03
N THR A 117 36.51 -39.61 2.08
CA THR A 117 36.66 -39.00 0.75
C THR A 117 35.37 -39.13 -0.07
N GLU A 118 34.77 -40.32 -0.10
CA GLU A 118 33.47 -40.58 -0.76
C GLU A 118 32.34 -39.74 -0.15
N ASP A 119 32.29 -39.60 1.17
CA ASP A 119 31.32 -38.76 1.89
C ASP A 119 31.49 -37.26 1.56
N HIS A 120 32.72 -36.77 1.45
CA HIS A 120 32.99 -35.38 1.05
C HIS A 120 32.56 -35.11 -0.39
N GLU A 121 32.94 -35.97 -1.32
CA GLU A 121 32.57 -35.84 -2.74
C GLU A 121 31.05 -35.90 -2.92
N LYS A 122 30.35 -36.78 -2.19
CA LYS A 122 28.88 -36.79 -2.17
C LYS A 122 28.28 -35.47 -1.67
N CYS A 123 28.82 -34.91 -0.57
CA CYS A 123 28.34 -33.62 -0.06
C CYS A 123 28.62 -32.47 -1.04
N LYS A 124 29.71 -32.53 -1.79
CA LYS A 124 30.07 -31.56 -2.83
C LYS A 124 29.12 -31.63 -4.03
N GLN A 125 28.78 -32.82 -4.50
CA GLN A 125 27.78 -33.02 -5.56
C GLN A 125 26.39 -32.57 -5.11
N ASP A 126 25.99 -32.89 -3.88
CA ASP A 126 24.73 -32.43 -3.28
C ASP A 126 24.68 -30.90 -3.22
N LYS A 127 25.77 -30.24 -2.79
CA LYS A 127 25.90 -28.77 -2.76
C LYS A 127 25.69 -28.16 -4.14
N GLU A 128 26.36 -28.70 -5.15
CA GLU A 128 26.25 -28.18 -6.53
C GLU A 128 24.83 -28.35 -7.07
N LYS A 129 24.19 -29.50 -6.83
CA LYS A 129 22.81 -29.75 -7.23
C LYS A 129 21.81 -28.76 -6.60
N VAL A 130 21.98 -28.44 -5.32
CA VAL A 130 21.09 -27.45 -4.66
C VAL A 130 21.42 -26.01 -5.05
N LYS A 131 22.69 -25.71 -5.37
CA LYS A 131 23.11 -24.42 -5.93
C LYS A 131 22.42 -24.14 -7.26
N GLN A 132 22.44 -25.09 -8.19
CA GLN A 132 21.74 -24.96 -9.49
C GLN A 132 20.23 -24.71 -9.31
N ARG A 133 19.59 -25.37 -8.32
CA ARG A 133 18.17 -25.13 -7.99
C ARG A 133 17.92 -23.72 -7.43
N TYR A 134 18.83 -23.23 -6.60
CA TYR A 134 18.79 -21.88 -6.07
C TYR A 134 18.95 -20.83 -7.17
N GLU A 135 19.99 -20.96 -8.01
CA GLU A 135 20.24 -20.07 -9.15
C GLU A 135 19.09 -20.07 -10.15
N LYS A 136 18.52 -21.24 -10.47
CA LYS A 136 17.32 -21.34 -11.31
C LYS A 136 16.14 -20.58 -10.71
N SER A 137 15.88 -20.75 -9.42
CA SER A 137 14.79 -20.04 -8.75
C SER A 137 15.03 -18.52 -8.69
N LEU A 138 16.29 -18.10 -8.58
CA LEU A 138 16.70 -16.70 -8.62
C LEU A 138 16.49 -16.08 -10.01
N GLN A 139 16.85 -16.81 -11.07
CA GLN A 139 16.58 -16.40 -12.45
C GLN A 139 15.07 -16.31 -12.73
N GLU A 140 14.28 -17.29 -12.28
CA GLU A 140 12.82 -17.30 -12.45
C GLU A 140 12.14 -16.07 -11.81
N ILE A 141 12.55 -15.66 -10.61
CA ILE A 141 11.98 -14.46 -9.97
C ILE A 141 12.47 -13.18 -10.65
N ASN A 142 13.75 -13.07 -10.99
CA ASN A 142 14.29 -11.89 -11.65
C ASN A 142 13.62 -11.64 -13.02
N LYS A 143 13.36 -12.71 -13.78
CA LYS A 143 12.59 -12.62 -15.02
C LYS A 143 11.12 -12.21 -14.81
N TYR A 144 10.55 -12.50 -13.65
CA TYR A 144 9.17 -12.14 -13.33
C TYR A 144 9.03 -10.73 -12.74
N ASN A 145 10.11 -10.16 -12.19
CA ASN A 145 10.08 -8.84 -11.53
C ASN A 145 9.47 -7.73 -12.39
N PRO A 146 9.82 -7.57 -13.70
CA PRO A 146 9.22 -6.52 -14.52
C PRO A 146 7.70 -6.61 -14.60
N LYS A 147 7.17 -7.82 -14.85
CA LYS A 147 5.73 -8.09 -14.89
C LYS A 147 5.06 -7.84 -13.54
N TYR A 148 5.70 -8.25 -12.43
CA TYR A 148 5.19 -7.96 -11.09
C TYR A 148 5.08 -6.45 -10.84
N MET A 149 6.11 -5.67 -11.20
CA MET A 149 6.11 -4.23 -11.04
C MET A 149 5.00 -3.58 -11.87
N GLU A 150 4.87 -3.97 -13.14
CA GLU A 150 3.83 -3.48 -14.05
C GLU A 150 2.41 -3.77 -13.52
N GLU A 151 2.15 -5.01 -13.08
CA GLU A 151 0.84 -5.39 -12.52
C GLU A 151 0.51 -4.63 -11.22
N MET A 152 1.52 -4.39 -10.36
CA MET A 152 1.35 -3.60 -9.13
C MET A 152 1.13 -2.11 -9.42
N GLU A 153 1.89 -1.55 -10.38
CA GLU A 153 1.79 -0.15 -10.82
C GLU A 153 0.42 0.14 -11.43
N THR A 154 -0.12 -0.79 -12.22
CA THR A 154 -1.49 -0.68 -12.77
C THR A 154 -2.54 -0.50 -11.67
N VAL A 155 -2.46 -1.29 -10.59
CA VAL A 155 -3.41 -1.18 -9.46
C VAL A 155 -3.16 0.10 -8.66
N PHE A 156 -1.90 0.49 -8.51
CA PHE A 156 -1.52 1.74 -7.86
C PHE A 156 -2.07 2.96 -8.61
N ASP A 157 -1.91 3.04 -9.93
CA ASP A 157 -2.40 4.14 -10.76
C ASP A 157 -3.92 4.28 -10.68
N GLN A 158 -4.64 3.15 -10.65
CA GLN A 158 -6.09 3.16 -10.42
C GLN A 158 -6.44 3.78 -9.06
N SER A 159 -5.70 3.44 -8.00
CA SER A 159 -5.90 4.06 -6.68
C SER A 159 -5.56 5.56 -6.69
N GLN A 160 -4.51 5.98 -7.41
CA GLN A 160 -4.12 7.38 -7.54
C GLN A 160 -5.19 8.20 -8.28
N GLN A 161 -5.79 7.64 -9.34
CA GLN A 161 -6.88 8.28 -10.06
C GLN A 161 -8.12 8.49 -9.17
N GLN A 162 -8.45 7.52 -8.30
CA GLN A 162 -9.54 7.68 -7.34
C GLN A 162 -9.23 8.79 -6.32
N GLU A 163 -8.00 8.82 -5.80
CA GLU A 163 -7.56 9.85 -4.86
C GLU A 163 -7.54 11.24 -5.50
N GLN A 164 -7.08 11.35 -6.75
CA GLN A 164 -7.09 12.60 -7.51
C GLN A 164 -8.50 13.16 -7.67
N LYS A 165 -9.49 12.30 -8.00
CA LYS A 165 -10.89 12.71 -8.09
C LYS A 165 -11.40 13.28 -6.76
N LYS A 166 -11.05 12.64 -5.63
CA LYS A 166 -11.39 13.14 -4.29
C LYS A 166 -10.74 14.49 -4.01
N ILE A 167 -9.44 14.65 -4.26
CA ILE A 167 -8.72 15.91 -4.02
C ILE A 167 -9.33 17.06 -4.84
N LEU A 168 -9.59 16.82 -6.13
CA LEU A 168 -10.22 17.81 -7.00
C LEU A 168 -11.63 18.18 -6.53
N PHE A 169 -12.43 17.20 -6.11
CA PHE A 169 -13.74 17.44 -5.54
C PHE A 169 -13.65 18.30 -4.26
N PHE A 170 -12.76 17.94 -3.33
CA PHE A 170 -12.56 18.70 -2.09
C PHE A 170 -12.14 20.14 -2.35
N LYS A 171 -11.23 20.36 -3.30
CA LYS A 171 -10.85 21.71 -3.73
C LYS A 171 -12.07 22.51 -4.20
N GLN A 172 -12.91 21.92 -5.04
CA GLN A 172 -14.12 22.59 -5.54
C GLN A 172 -15.14 22.86 -4.42
N ALA A 173 -15.33 21.92 -3.49
CA ALA A 173 -16.23 22.09 -2.36
C ALA A 173 -15.76 23.23 -1.44
N LEU A 174 -14.47 23.29 -1.12
CA LEU A 174 -13.90 24.36 -0.27
C LEU A 174 -14.00 25.74 -0.93
N LEU A 175 -13.77 25.84 -2.24
CA LEU A 175 -13.97 27.09 -2.97
C LEU A 175 -15.44 27.55 -2.98
N SER A 176 -16.37 26.60 -3.06
CA SER A 176 -17.82 26.86 -2.97
C SER A 176 -18.19 27.40 -1.58
N ILE A 177 -17.75 26.72 -0.52
CA ILE A 177 -17.95 27.15 0.88
C ILE A 177 -17.36 28.55 1.10
N HIS A 178 -16.13 28.81 0.63
CA HIS A 178 -15.51 30.13 0.73
C HIS A 178 -16.38 31.20 0.08
N LYS A 179 -16.89 30.95 -1.14
CA LYS A 179 -17.77 31.88 -1.84
C LYS A 179 -19.05 32.17 -1.05
N HIS A 180 -19.66 31.15 -0.43
CA HIS A 180 -20.89 31.33 0.34
C HIS A 180 -20.67 32.04 1.68
N LEU A 181 -19.46 31.98 2.25
CA LEU A 181 -19.09 32.72 3.46
C LEU A 181 -18.67 34.17 3.18
N ASP A 182 -18.30 34.47 1.94
CA ASP A 182 -17.77 35.78 1.57
C ASP A 182 -18.87 36.83 1.36
N ILE A 183 -19.18 37.53 2.45
CA ILE A 183 -20.15 38.63 2.48
C ILE A 183 -19.68 39.90 1.75
N THR A 184 -18.41 39.99 1.35
CA THR A 184 -17.88 41.15 0.63
C THR A 184 -18.24 41.13 -0.85
N ASN A 185 -18.58 39.95 -1.37
CA ASN A 185 -18.95 39.71 -2.76
C ASN A 185 -20.47 39.55 -2.97
N ASN A 186 -21.28 39.69 -1.92
CA ASN A 186 -22.73 39.81 -2.08
C ASN A 186 -23.04 41.20 -2.66
N GLU A 187 -23.19 41.27 -3.98
CA GLU A 187 -23.73 42.45 -4.65
C GLU A 187 -25.08 42.82 -4.01
N ARG A 188 -25.23 44.12 -3.74
CA ARG A 188 -26.46 44.73 -3.22
C ARG A 188 -27.62 44.60 -4.20
#